data_AF-A0A662C9G1-F1
#
_entry.id   AF-A0A662C9G1-F1
#
_cell.length_a   1.000
_cell.length_b   1.000
_cell.length_c   1.000
_cell.angle_alpha   90.00
_cell.angle_beta   90.00
_cell.angle_gamma   90.00
#
_symmetry.space_group_name_H-M   'P 1'
#
loop_
_entity.id
_entity.type
_entity.pdbx_description
1 polymer ?
#
loop_
_entity_poly.entity_id
_entity_poly.type
_entity_poly.pdbx_seq_one_letter_code
_entity_poly.pdbx_strand_id
1 'polypeptide(L)'
;LSGPPLATRRLGLSFFDRAAAVNAPGLNIAFHHLMGGISLSEEILLGWFNDWEKALVILKEESSSPPLLADREIYYKNALEDIIKSSKPVNALWPLIVTWTEIVSTLPDRADIQLPWIKALTTLGFAGKDYLVRLAAFDSFLEICESLVWGESASGGQG
;
A
#
# COMPACT_ATOMS: atom_id res chain seq x y z
N LEU A 1 -11.00 11.82 -11.73
CA LEU A 1 -11.01 10.50 -11.01
C LEU A 1 -12.41 9.88 -11.09
N SER A 2 -12.83 9.39 -12.25
CA SER A 2 -14.20 8.89 -12.47
C SER A 2 -14.24 7.36 -12.61
N GLY A 3 -15.37 6.77 -12.21
CA GLY A 3 -15.63 5.32 -12.25
C GLY A 3 -16.02 4.75 -10.87
N PRO A 4 -16.49 3.48 -10.82
CA PRO A 4 -16.87 2.85 -9.56
C PRO A 4 -15.70 2.81 -8.57
N PRO A 5 -15.99 2.78 -7.25
CA PRO A 5 -15.00 2.77 -6.19
C PRO A 5 -13.94 1.70 -6.45
N LEU A 6 -12.67 2.09 -6.42
CA LEU A 6 -11.59 1.12 -6.51
C LEU A 6 -11.59 0.30 -5.22
N ALA A 7 -11.66 -1.02 -5.36
CA ALA A 7 -11.34 -1.90 -4.24
C ALA A 7 -9.92 -1.54 -3.77
N THR A 8 -9.74 -1.36 -2.47
CA THR A 8 -8.50 -0.90 -1.81
C THR A 8 -7.27 -1.71 -2.25
N ARG A 9 -7.48 -2.98 -2.63
CA ARG A 9 -6.48 -3.93 -3.15
C ARG A 9 -5.92 -3.58 -4.53
N ARG A 10 -6.68 -2.86 -5.36
CA ARG A 10 -6.27 -2.40 -6.70
C ARG A 10 -5.89 -0.92 -6.72
N LEU A 11 -5.90 -0.25 -5.56
CA LEU A 11 -5.56 1.16 -5.47
C LEU A 11 -4.16 1.41 -6.06
N GLY A 12 -3.15 0.62 -5.70
CA GLY A 12 -1.83 0.69 -6.33
C GLY A 12 -1.90 0.56 -7.86
N LEU A 13 -2.37 -0.57 -8.38
CA LEU A 13 -2.34 -0.86 -9.82
C LEU A 13 -3.24 0.04 -10.69
N SER A 14 -4.43 0.41 -10.21
CA SER A 14 -5.46 1.10 -11.00
C SER A 14 -5.54 2.61 -10.75
N PHE A 15 -4.93 3.13 -9.69
CA PHE A 15 -4.77 4.57 -9.50
C PHE A 15 -3.86 5.16 -10.59
N PHE A 16 -2.85 4.40 -11.02
CA PHE A 16 -1.89 4.81 -12.04
C PHE A 16 -2.53 5.10 -13.40
N ASP A 17 -3.36 4.19 -13.89
CA ASP A 17 -4.04 4.34 -15.18
C ASP A 17 -5.08 5.46 -15.13
N ARG A 18 -5.74 5.65 -13.98
CA ARG A 18 -6.73 6.70 -13.78
C ARG A 18 -6.11 8.08 -13.62
N ALA A 19 -4.95 8.20 -12.97
CA ALA A 19 -4.21 9.45 -12.85
C ALA A 19 -3.63 9.91 -14.20
N ALA A 20 -3.16 8.96 -15.03
CA ALA A 20 -2.76 9.23 -16.40
C ALA A 20 -3.94 9.67 -17.28
N ALA A 21 -5.11 9.04 -17.11
CA ALA A 21 -6.32 9.39 -17.86
C ALA A 21 -6.88 10.81 -17.57
N VAL A 22 -6.53 11.41 -16.43
CA VAL A 22 -6.87 12.81 -16.09
C VAL A 22 -5.68 13.77 -16.23
N ASN A 23 -4.65 13.38 -16.99
CA ASN A 23 -3.47 14.19 -17.27
C ASN A 23 -2.68 14.62 -16.01
N ALA A 24 -2.72 13.82 -14.94
CA ALA A 24 -2.02 14.05 -13.68
C ALA A 24 -0.95 12.98 -13.37
N PRO A 25 0.04 12.73 -14.26
CA PRO A 25 1.07 11.71 -14.03
C PRO A 25 1.95 11.98 -12.80
N GLY A 26 2.03 13.24 -12.35
CA GLY A 26 2.72 13.64 -11.12
C GLY A 26 2.13 13.04 -9.84
N LEU A 27 0.85 12.64 -9.87
CA LEU A 27 0.17 12.01 -8.73
C LEU A 27 0.76 10.63 -8.40
N ASN A 28 1.31 9.93 -9.40
CA ASN A 28 1.97 8.63 -9.21
C ASN A 28 3.32 8.79 -8.52
N ILE A 29 4.08 9.83 -8.89
CA ILE A 29 5.35 10.16 -8.25
C ILE A 29 5.09 10.67 -6.83
N ALA A 30 4.03 11.47 -6.62
CA ALA A 30 3.62 11.95 -5.31
C ALA A 30 3.15 10.79 -4.40
N PHE A 31 2.37 9.84 -4.92
CA PHE A 31 1.95 8.65 -4.16
C PHE A 31 3.15 7.76 -3.79
N HIS A 32 4.09 7.53 -4.71
CA HIS A 32 5.31 6.79 -4.39
C HIS A 32 6.23 7.53 -3.41
N HIS A 33 6.36 8.86 -3.52
CA HIS A 33 7.02 9.72 -2.53
C HIS A 33 6.37 9.55 -1.16
N LEU A 34 5.05 9.66 -1.12
CA LEU A 34 4.24 9.60 0.09
C LEU A 34 4.34 8.23 0.76
N MET A 35 4.34 7.17 -0.05
CA MET A 35 4.57 5.80 0.39
C MET A 35 6.03 5.51 0.76
N GLY A 36 6.94 6.51 0.74
CA GLY A 36 8.33 6.36 1.18
C GLY A 36 9.18 5.55 0.18
N GLY A 37 8.68 5.38 -1.04
CA GLY A 37 9.18 4.45 -2.04
C GLY A 37 10.39 4.93 -2.85
N ILE A 38 11.00 6.06 -2.50
CA ILE A 38 12.08 6.64 -3.31
C ILE A 38 13.45 6.04 -3.00
N SER A 39 13.52 5.18 -2.00
CA SER A 39 14.75 4.50 -1.62
C SER A 39 14.53 3.05 -1.17
N LEU A 40 13.42 2.43 -1.57
CA LEU A 40 13.21 1.00 -1.32
C LEU A 40 13.85 0.19 -2.42
N SER A 41 14.93 -0.53 -2.06
CA SER A 41 15.53 -1.53 -2.93
C SER A 41 14.65 -2.78 -2.99
N GLU A 42 14.82 -3.56 -4.06
CA GLU A 42 14.25 -4.91 -4.18
C GLU A 42 14.61 -5.78 -2.96
N GLU A 43 15.85 -5.66 -2.47
CA GLU A 43 16.33 -6.39 -1.29
C GLU A 43 15.51 -6.10 -0.03
N ILE A 44 15.17 -4.83 0.23
CA ILE A 44 14.32 -4.46 1.38
C ILE A 44 12.93 -5.07 1.23
N LEU A 45 12.35 -5.00 0.02
CA LEU A 45 11.03 -5.55 -0.27
C LEU A 45 10.99 -7.08 -0.14
N LEU A 46 12.04 -7.78 -0.59
CA LEU A 46 12.19 -9.23 -0.40
C LEU A 46 12.33 -9.59 1.09
N GLY A 47 13.08 -8.81 1.86
CA GLY A 47 13.17 -8.97 3.31
C GLY A 47 11.80 -8.88 3.98
N TRP A 48 11.02 -7.86 3.63
CA TRP A 48 9.66 -7.69 4.14
C TRP A 48 8.69 -8.77 3.66
N PHE A 49 8.83 -9.22 2.41
CA PHE A 49 8.04 -10.32 1.87
C PHE A 49 8.29 -11.62 2.67
N ASN A 50 9.55 -11.93 2.99
CA ASN A 50 9.88 -13.10 3.80
C ASN A 50 9.28 -13.03 5.21
N ASP A 51 9.28 -11.86 5.84
CA ASP A 51 8.67 -11.68 7.17
C ASP A 51 7.14 -11.74 7.11
N TRP A 52 6.55 -11.22 6.05
CA TRP A 52 5.12 -11.38 5.75
C TRP A 52 4.75 -12.85 5.54
N GLU A 53 5.56 -13.64 4.83
CA GLU A 53 5.30 -15.08 4.63
C GLU A 53 5.31 -15.86 5.95
N LYS A 54 6.24 -15.57 6.85
CA LYS A 54 6.28 -16.17 8.20
C LYS A 54 5.03 -15.80 8.99
N ALA A 55 4.62 -14.54 8.95
CA ALA A 55 3.40 -14.09 9.63
C ALA A 55 2.15 -14.79 9.07
N LEU A 56 2.10 -15.05 7.76
CA LEU A 56 1.00 -15.77 7.13
C LEU A 56 0.92 -17.25 7.56
N VAL A 57 2.07 -17.91 7.73
CA VAL A 57 2.11 -19.29 8.27
C VAL A 57 1.53 -19.32 9.67
N ILE A 58 1.99 -18.42 10.54
CA ILE A 58 1.50 -18.28 11.92
C ILE A 58 -0.02 -18.01 11.96
N LEU A 59 -0.50 -17.12 11.08
CA LEU A 59 -1.93 -16.82 10.96
C LEU A 59 -2.76 -18.08 10.68
N LYS A 60 -2.29 -18.93 9.78
CA LYS A 60 -2.98 -20.16 9.40
C LYS A 60 -3.00 -21.19 10.53
N GLU A 61 -1.95 -21.23 11.34
CA GLU A 61 -1.82 -22.18 12.44
C GLU A 61 -2.68 -21.79 13.65
N GLU A 62 -2.79 -20.49 13.94
CA GLU A 62 -3.35 -20.02 15.21
C GLU A 62 -4.69 -19.29 15.10
N SER A 63 -5.09 -18.86 13.91
CA SER A 63 -6.39 -18.21 13.77
C SER A 63 -7.52 -19.23 13.77
N SER A 64 -8.47 -19.07 14.69
CA SER A 64 -9.71 -19.85 14.70
C SER A 64 -10.66 -19.50 13.55
N SER A 65 -10.47 -18.32 12.93
CA SER A 65 -11.27 -17.84 11.81
C SER A 65 -10.38 -16.97 10.90
N PRO A 66 -9.52 -17.61 10.08
CA PRO A 66 -8.55 -16.87 9.29
C PRO A 66 -9.25 -16.02 8.20
N PRO A 67 -8.70 -14.84 7.86
CA PRO A 67 -9.22 -14.00 6.79
C PRO A 67 -9.06 -14.66 5.42
N LEU A 68 -9.80 -14.18 4.41
CA LEU A 68 -9.74 -14.65 3.02
C LEU A 68 -8.31 -14.66 2.43
N LEU A 69 -7.43 -13.81 2.95
CA LEU A 69 -6.00 -13.81 2.64
C LEU A 69 -5.38 -15.20 2.82
N ALA A 70 -5.66 -15.87 3.94
CA ALA A 70 -5.13 -17.18 4.26
C ALA A 70 -5.60 -18.26 3.28
N ASP A 71 -6.89 -18.23 2.90
CA ASP A 71 -7.47 -19.14 1.90
C ASP A 71 -6.91 -18.93 0.50
N ARG A 72 -6.32 -17.76 0.23
CA ARG A 72 -5.78 -17.36 -1.07
C ARG A 72 -4.27 -17.11 -1.01
N GLU A 73 -3.55 -17.76 -0.09
CA GLU A 73 -2.12 -17.49 0.13
C GLU A 73 -1.29 -17.56 -1.16
N ILE A 74 -1.53 -18.57 -2.00
CA ILE A 74 -0.77 -18.79 -3.24
C ILE A 74 -0.97 -17.63 -4.20
N TYR A 75 -2.21 -17.12 -4.29
CA TYR A 75 -2.53 -15.99 -5.14
C TYR A 75 -1.78 -14.72 -4.70
N TYR A 76 -1.76 -14.43 -3.39
CA TYR A 76 -1.06 -13.24 -2.87
C TYR A 76 0.45 -13.39 -2.91
N LYS A 77 0.99 -14.57 -2.58
CA LYS A 77 2.43 -14.89 -2.67
C LYS A 77 2.96 -14.65 -4.07
N ASN A 78 2.37 -15.33 -5.07
CA ASN A 78 2.82 -15.23 -6.45
C ASN A 78 2.70 -13.79 -6.96
N ALA A 79 1.57 -13.12 -6.69
CA ALA A 79 1.38 -11.74 -7.13
C ALA A 79 2.42 -10.78 -6.52
N LEU A 80 2.70 -10.90 -5.23
CA LEU A 80 3.70 -10.05 -4.57
C LEU A 80 5.10 -10.35 -5.08
N GLU A 81 5.48 -11.62 -5.19
CA GLU A 81 6.79 -12.03 -5.69
C GLU A 81 7.02 -11.55 -7.14
N ASP A 82 6.03 -11.71 -8.01
CA ASP A 82 6.09 -11.23 -9.39
C ASP A 82 6.25 -9.71 -9.48
N ILE A 83 5.53 -8.96 -8.65
CA ILE A 83 5.63 -7.49 -8.64
C ILE A 83 6.99 -7.04 -8.08
N ILE A 84 7.49 -7.68 -7.02
CA ILE A 84 8.79 -7.35 -6.41
C ILE A 84 9.92 -7.58 -7.42
N LYS A 85 9.88 -8.66 -8.19
CA LYS A 85 10.89 -8.99 -9.21
C LYS A 85 10.68 -8.28 -10.56
N SER A 86 9.66 -7.43 -10.66
CA SER A 86 9.36 -6.69 -11.88
C SER A 86 10.29 -5.49 -12.07
N SER A 87 10.14 -4.77 -13.20
CA SER A 87 10.84 -3.51 -13.44
C SER A 87 10.40 -2.36 -12.52
N LYS A 88 9.33 -2.55 -11.72
CA LYS A 88 8.83 -1.56 -10.76
C LYS A 88 8.50 -2.22 -9.40
N PRO A 89 9.52 -2.63 -8.61
CA PRO A 89 9.32 -3.32 -7.33
C PRO A 89 8.46 -2.55 -6.33
N VAL A 90 8.55 -1.22 -6.34
CA VAL A 90 7.78 -0.31 -5.46
C VAL A 90 6.26 -0.52 -5.55
N ASN A 91 5.75 -1.04 -6.67
CA ASN A 91 4.33 -1.34 -6.83
C ASN A 91 3.84 -2.43 -5.86
N ALA A 92 4.74 -3.27 -5.32
CA ALA A 92 4.40 -4.31 -4.34
C ALA A 92 4.13 -3.73 -2.95
N LEU A 93 4.58 -2.50 -2.68
CA LEU A 93 4.57 -1.93 -1.34
C LEU A 93 3.16 -1.85 -0.74
N TRP A 94 2.21 -1.30 -1.49
CA TRP A 94 0.83 -1.17 -1.03
C TRP A 94 0.16 -2.53 -0.75
N PRO A 95 0.11 -3.48 -1.71
CA PRO A 95 -0.50 -4.79 -1.44
C PRO A 95 0.23 -5.57 -0.32
N LEU A 96 1.55 -5.41 -0.18
CA LEU A 96 2.31 -6.03 0.90
C LEU A 96 1.89 -5.48 2.26
N ILE A 97 1.94 -4.17 2.47
CA ILE A 97 1.60 -3.55 3.76
C ILE A 97 0.13 -3.78 4.14
N VAL A 98 -0.79 -3.71 3.18
CA VAL A 98 -2.22 -3.94 3.46
C VAL A 98 -2.48 -5.37 3.93
N THR A 99 -1.95 -6.37 3.22
CA THR A 99 -2.15 -7.77 3.61
C THR A 99 -1.37 -8.11 4.89
N TRP A 100 -0.20 -7.50 5.11
CA TRP A 100 0.54 -7.65 6.36
C TRP A 100 -0.22 -7.09 7.56
N THR A 101 -0.85 -5.92 7.38
CA THR A 101 -1.67 -5.30 8.42
C THR A 101 -2.90 -6.15 8.75
N GLU A 102 -3.53 -6.79 7.75
CA GLU A 102 -4.63 -7.75 7.94
C GLU A 102 -4.18 -8.96 8.79
N ILE A 103 -3.00 -9.52 8.51
CA ILE A 103 -2.41 -10.61 9.32
C ILE A 103 -2.21 -10.17 10.77
N VAL A 104 -1.50 -9.07 10.98
CA VAL A 104 -1.15 -8.57 12.32
C VAL A 104 -2.39 -8.18 13.13
N SER A 105 -3.41 -7.63 12.47
CA SER A 105 -4.66 -7.25 13.13
C SER A 105 -5.51 -8.46 13.54
N THR A 106 -5.33 -9.60 12.88
CA THR A 106 -6.05 -10.84 13.22
C THR A 106 -5.45 -11.51 14.47
N LEU A 107 -4.16 -11.30 14.73
CA LEU A 107 -3.44 -11.85 15.89
C LEU A 107 -2.77 -10.72 16.71
N PRO A 108 -3.54 -9.87 17.40
CA PRO A 108 -3.05 -8.67 18.08
C PRO A 108 -2.15 -8.95 19.29
N ASP A 109 -2.12 -10.19 19.79
CA ASP A 109 -1.30 -10.57 20.95
C ASP A 109 0.06 -11.17 20.53
N ARG A 110 0.34 -11.26 19.22
CA ARG A 110 1.56 -11.87 18.67
C ARG A 110 2.63 -10.85 18.36
N ALA A 111 3.46 -10.56 19.37
CA ALA A 111 4.56 -9.61 19.25
C ALA A 111 5.61 -10.00 18.18
N ASP A 112 5.83 -11.30 17.95
CA ASP A 112 6.81 -11.82 17.00
C ASP A 112 6.46 -11.52 15.54
N ILE A 113 5.17 -11.45 15.18
CA ILE A 113 4.73 -11.01 13.84
C ILE A 113 4.52 -9.49 13.75
N GLN A 114 4.24 -8.84 14.89
CA GLN A 114 4.07 -7.39 14.96
C GLN A 114 5.38 -6.63 14.81
N LEU A 115 6.45 -7.06 15.48
CA LEU A 115 7.70 -6.31 15.52
C LEU A 115 8.32 -6.09 14.12
N PRO A 116 8.39 -7.10 13.22
CA PRO A 116 8.84 -6.89 11.85
C PRO A 116 7.97 -5.88 11.07
N TRP A 117 6.65 -5.95 11.23
CA TRP A 117 5.70 -5.02 10.60
C TRP A 117 5.88 -3.58 11.13
N ILE A 118 6.02 -3.38 12.44
CA ILE A 118 6.29 -2.07 13.05
C ILE A 118 7.62 -1.50 12.52
N LYS A 119 8.66 -2.33 12.41
CA LYS A 119 9.94 -1.91 11.83
C LYS A 119 9.78 -1.47 10.38
N ALA A 120 9.05 -2.22 9.56
CA ALA A 120 8.77 -1.84 8.18
C ALA A 120 8.02 -0.50 8.10
N LEU A 121 6.95 -0.30 8.88
CA LEU A 121 6.23 0.97 8.95
C LEU A 121 7.10 2.13 9.45
N THR A 122 7.98 1.87 10.40
CA THR A 122 8.94 2.88 10.89
C THR A 122 9.93 3.27 9.80
N THR A 123 10.47 2.31 9.04
CA THR A 123 11.34 2.58 7.89
C THR A 123 10.66 3.43 6.84
N LEU A 124 9.37 3.22 6.61
CA LEU A 124 8.59 4.05 5.70
C LEU A 124 8.37 5.46 6.28
N GLY A 125 8.38 5.62 7.61
CA GLY A 125 8.03 6.86 8.33
C GLY A 125 6.55 6.92 8.74
N PHE A 126 5.82 5.80 8.68
CA PHE A 126 4.44 5.70 9.20
C PHE A 126 4.38 5.46 10.71
N ALA A 127 5.54 5.32 11.37
CA ALA A 127 5.66 5.20 12.81
C ALA A 127 6.95 5.89 13.29
N GLY A 128 6.98 6.26 14.57
CA GLY A 128 8.14 6.90 15.18
C GLY A 128 8.23 8.40 14.89
N LYS A 129 9.46 8.94 14.91
CA LYS A 129 9.75 10.38 14.90
C LYS A 129 9.28 11.12 13.63
N ASP A 130 9.21 10.42 12.50
CA ASP A 130 8.89 11.01 11.19
C ASP A 130 7.38 10.99 10.88
N TYR A 131 6.57 10.41 11.79
CA TYR A 131 5.13 10.24 11.60
C TYR A 131 4.40 11.56 11.30
N LEU A 132 4.65 12.62 12.09
CA LEU A 132 3.96 13.90 11.90
C LEU A 132 4.32 14.58 10.58
N VAL A 133 5.58 14.47 10.16
CA VAL A 133 6.04 14.99 8.86
C VAL A 133 5.31 14.26 7.73
N ARG A 134 5.15 12.94 7.88
CA ARG A 134 4.52 12.11 6.87
C ARG A 134 3.01 12.28 6.81
N LEU A 135 2.37 12.48 7.96
CA LEU A 135 0.95 12.82 8.04
C LEU A 135 0.67 14.14 7.31
N ALA A 136 1.47 15.18 7.55
CA ALA A 136 1.34 16.46 6.85
C ALA A 136 1.54 16.33 5.32
N ALA A 137 2.47 15.46 4.88
CA ALA A 137 2.64 15.15 3.46
C ALA A 137 1.41 14.42 2.87
N PHE A 138 0.73 13.58 3.66
CA PHE A 138 -0.50 12.90 3.26
C PHE A 138 -1.66 13.89 3.11
N ASP A 139 -1.81 14.80 4.08
CA ASP A 139 -2.83 15.85 4.03
C ASP A 139 -2.64 16.73 2.78
N SER A 140 -1.39 17.16 2.52
CA SER A 140 -1.06 17.93 1.30
C SER A 140 -1.39 17.15 0.01
N PHE A 141 -1.19 15.83 0.02
CA PHE A 141 -1.54 14.98 -1.12
C PHE A 141 -3.06 14.86 -1.31
N LEU A 142 -3.82 14.75 -0.22
CA LEU A 142 -5.29 14.74 -0.28
C LEU A 142 -5.81 16.07 -0.82
N GLU A 143 -5.25 17.21 -0.41
CA GLU A 143 -5.61 18.53 -0.96
C GLU A 143 -5.39 18.59 -2.49
N ILE A 144 -4.29 18.04 -2.99
CA ILE A 144 -4.04 17.95 -4.44
C ILE A 144 -5.11 17.09 -5.11
N CYS A 145 -5.46 15.93 -4.54
CA CYS A 145 -6.48 15.04 -5.09
C CYS A 145 -7.87 15.72 -5.11
N GLU A 146 -8.23 16.39 -4.03
CA GLU A 146 -9.47 17.17 -3.93
C GLU A 146 -9.50 18.28 -4.97
N SER A 147 -8.41 19.05 -5.11
CA SER A 147 -8.34 20.12 -6.12
C SER A 147 -8.58 19.64 -7.55
N LEU A 148 -8.15 18.41 -7.87
CA LEU A 148 -8.37 17.80 -9.19
C LEU A 148 -9.84 17.37 -9.38
N VAL A 149 -10.46 16.81 -8.35
CA VAL A 149 -11.88 16.41 -8.38
C VAL A 149 -12.81 17.63 -8.45
N TRP A 150 -12.53 18.66 -7.65
CA TRP A 150 -13.33 19.88 -7.60
C TRP A 150 -13.02 20.85 -8.74
N GLY A 151 -11.79 20.84 -9.27
CA GLY A 151 -11.40 21.59 -10.45
C GLY A 151 -12.12 21.16 -11.74
N GLU A 152 -12.37 19.85 -11.92
CA GLU A 152 -13.21 19.33 -13.01
C GLU A 152 -14.69 19.74 -12.87
N SER A 153 -15.17 19.95 -11.64
CA SER A 153 -16.57 20.30 -11.35
C SER A 153 -16.92 21.75 -11.74
N ALA A 154 -15.94 22.63 -11.88
CA ALA A 154 -16.14 24.02 -12.30
C ALA A 154 -16.20 24.21 -13.83
N SER A 155 -15.74 23.23 -14.61
CA SER A 155 -15.72 23.29 -16.09
C SER A 155 -16.89 22.61 -16.79
N GLY A 156 -17.76 21.90 -16.07
CA GLY A 156 -18.93 21.19 -16.63
C GLY A 156 -20.21 22.03 -16.74
N GLY A 157 -20.15 23.33 -16.47
CA GLY A 157 -21.30 24.22 -16.36
C GLY A 157 -21.31 25.38 -17.36
N GLN A 158 -20.86 25.19 -18.60
CA GLN A 158 -21.22 26.05 -19.73
C GLN A 158 -21.29 25.22 -21.01
N GLY A 159 -22.48 25.12 -21.59
CA GLY A 159 -22.75 24.46 -22.88
C GLY A 159 -24.13 23.85 -22.93
#